data_AF-A0A2E3QZW1-F1
#
_entry.id   AF-A0A2E3QZW1-F1
#
_cell.length_a   1.000
_cell.length_b   1.000
_cell.length_c   1.000
_cell.angle_alpha   90.00
_cell.angle_beta   90.00
_cell.angle_gamma   90.00
#
_symmetry.space_group_name_H-M   'P 1'
#
loop_
_entity.id
_entity.type
_entity.pdbx_description
1 polymer ?
#
loop_
_entity_poly.entity_id
_entity_poly.type
_entity_poly.pdbx_seq_one_letter_code
_entity_poly.pdbx_strand_id
1 'polypeptide(L)'
;MMPRMMAMHERMMADPEMHQRMMAMPEMRAMMQEMMGGEMDMAAMRERMVAMSPDERRAHMRQMHAQMMERMEAMDPEQRRAMHERMRAMHERMMADPEMRERMEGMHGDGPMDHGQMDHGDGVAMQRRNAGAHNGDERPATPAVGQAEFDASATADRFHAALAAGDRPAVEVLLLPDAVVLEGGRHESRTEYLSHHFARDAAFLADAAVEPLFRRTTVAGDAAWVASTQRIGDAEMAELLVMKRTPEGWRVAAVHWSSGR
;
A
#
# COMPACT_ATOMS: atom_id res chain seq x y z
N MET A 1 6.93 -0.64 -12.57
CA MET A 1 7.39 0.72 -12.96
C MET A 1 6.49 1.84 -12.42
N MET A 2 5.16 1.70 -12.50
CA MET A 2 4.21 2.72 -12.00
C MET A 2 4.29 3.04 -10.48
N PRO A 3 4.46 2.08 -9.54
CA PRO A 3 4.43 2.39 -8.10
C PRO A 3 5.60 3.27 -7.64
N ARG A 4 6.78 3.03 -8.21
CA ARG A 4 8.00 3.81 -7.96
C ARG A 4 7.89 5.24 -8.50
N MET A 5 7.18 5.43 -9.62
CA MET A 5 6.82 6.77 -10.12
C MET A 5 5.79 7.46 -9.22
N MET A 6 4.79 6.74 -8.70
CA MET A 6 3.74 7.31 -7.86
C MET A 6 4.26 7.75 -6.49
N ALA A 7 5.06 6.93 -5.80
CA ALA A 7 5.67 7.30 -4.51
C ALA A 7 6.68 8.45 -4.65
N MET A 8 7.42 8.49 -5.77
CA MET A 8 8.28 9.61 -6.13
C MET A 8 7.46 10.87 -6.43
N HIS A 9 6.32 10.72 -7.12
CA HIS A 9 5.37 11.80 -7.38
C HIS A 9 4.75 12.34 -6.10
N GLU A 10 4.35 11.50 -5.15
CA GLU A 10 3.82 11.92 -3.85
C GLU A 10 4.86 12.68 -3.02
N ARG A 11 6.12 12.21 -2.96
CA ARG A 11 7.22 12.91 -2.29
C ARG A 11 7.54 14.26 -2.95
N MET A 12 7.54 14.29 -4.28
CA MET A 12 7.70 15.51 -5.08
C MET A 12 6.56 16.51 -4.86
N MET A 13 5.33 16.02 -4.68
CA MET A 13 4.16 16.86 -4.37
C MET A 13 4.09 17.32 -2.91
N ALA A 14 4.78 16.62 -1.99
CA ALA A 14 4.89 16.98 -0.59
C ALA A 14 5.98 18.04 -0.32
N ASP A 15 6.95 18.20 -1.23
CA ASP A 15 7.93 19.31 -1.20
C ASP A 15 7.23 20.63 -1.61
N PRO A 16 7.14 21.62 -0.71
CA PRO A 16 6.43 22.87 -0.99
C PRO A 16 7.02 23.69 -2.14
N GLU A 17 8.34 23.68 -2.32
CA GLU A 17 9.01 24.44 -3.39
C GLU A 17 8.81 23.76 -4.74
N MET A 18 8.92 22.42 -4.76
CA MET A 18 8.78 21.61 -5.97
C MET A 18 7.33 21.61 -6.46
N HIS A 19 6.38 21.43 -5.53
CA HIS A 19 4.95 21.56 -5.81
C HIS A 19 4.61 22.96 -6.34
N GLN A 20 5.14 24.02 -5.74
CA GLN A 20 4.90 25.40 -6.19
C GLN A 20 5.48 25.66 -7.60
N ARG A 21 6.68 25.16 -7.92
CA ARG A 21 7.28 25.26 -9.27
C ARG A 21 6.49 24.48 -10.32
N MET A 22 6.03 23.27 -10.01
CA MET A 22 5.18 22.49 -10.91
C MET A 22 3.83 23.16 -11.18
N MET A 23 3.20 23.66 -10.13
CA MET A 23 1.94 24.41 -10.23
C MET A 23 2.10 25.79 -10.89
N ALA A 24 3.33 26.25 -11.15
CA ALA A 24 3.62 27.47 -11.90
C ALA A 24 3.80 27.22 -13.42
N MET A 25 3.91 25.96 -13.86
CA MET A 25 4.07 25.64 -15.28
C MET A 25 2.76 25.89 -16.05
N PRO A 26 2.78 26.66 -17.17
CA PRO A 26 1.58 26.97 -17.94
C PRO A 26 0.85 25.73 -18.45
N GLU A 27 1.58 24.72 -18.88
CA GLU A 27 1.03 23.46 -19.40
C GLU A 27 0.35 22.62 -18.31
N MET A 28 0.95 22.58 -17.10
CA MET A 28 0.37 21.90 -15.94
C MET A 28 -0.92 22.59 -15.48
N ARG A 29 -0.95 23.92 -15.51
CA ARG A 29 -2.16 24.71 -15.21
C ARG A 29 -3.28 24.45 -16.22
N ALA A 30 -2.96 24.46 -17.51
CA ALA A 30 -3.94 24.19 -18.56
C ALA A 30 -4.51 22.77 -18.44
N MET A 31 -3.67 21.78 -18.14
CA MET A 31 -4.10 20.39 -17.93
C MET A 31 -4.97 20.25 -16.68
N MET A 32 -4.62 20.90 -15.57
CA MET A 32 -5.46 20.89 -14.38
C MET A 32 -6.79 21.61 -14.59
N GLN A 33 -6.83 22.69 -15.36
CA GLN A 33 -8.09 23.36 -15.74
C GLN A 33 -8.97 22.47 -16.61
N GLU A 34 -8.37 21.69 -17.52
CA GLU A 34 -9.05 20.71 -18.36
C GLU A 34 -9.66 19.56 -17.52
N MET A 35 -8.90 19.02 -16.55
CA MET A 35 -9.38 17.95 -15.65
C MET A 35 -10.38 18.45 -14.60
N MET A 36 -10.19 19.68 -14.10
CA MET A 36 -11.03 20.32 -13.08
C MET A 36 -12.20 21.10 -13.68
N GLY A 37 -12.32 21.13 -15.01
CA GLY A 37 -13.51 21.52 -15.75
C GLY A 37 -13.83 23.00 -15.66
N GLY A 38 -12.83 23.85 -15.89
CA GLY A 38 -12.95 25.29 -15.99
C GLY A 38 -11.78 26.05 -15.38
N GLU A 39 -11.78 27.39 -15.56
CA GLU A 39 -10.82 28.28 -14.90
C GLU A 39 -11.00 28.20 -13.38
N MET A 40 -10.12 27.45 -12.71
CA MET A 40 -10.02 27.50 -11.26
C MET A 40 -9.15 28.67 -10.85
N ASP A 41 -9.70 29.57 -10.02
CA ASP A 41 -8.92 30.59 -9.34
C ASP A 41 -8.09 29.93 -8.23
N MET A 42 -6.84 29.62 -8.57
CA MET A 42 -5.87 28.99 -7.67
C MET A 42 -5.54 29.87 -6.45
N ALA A 43 -5.70 31.20 -6.55
CA ALA A 43 -5.48 32.10 -5.42
C ALA A 43 -6.65 31.99 -4.42
N ALA A 44 -7.88 32.05 -4.91
CA ALA A 44 -9.08 31.85 -4.08
C ALA A 44 -9.14 30.44 -3.47
N MET A 45 -8.69 29.42 -4.21
CA MET A 45 -8.61 28.05 -3.70
C MET A 45 -7.57 27.93 -2.57
N ARG A 46 -6.38 28.55 -2.73
CA ARG A 46 -5.34 28.53 -1.69
C ARG A 46 -5.81 29.24 -0.43
N GLU A 47 -6.48 30.38 -0.57
CA GLU A 47 -7.06 31.13 0.55
C GLU A 47 -8.11 30.31 1.30
N ARG A 48 -9.00 29.61 0.57
CA ARG A 48 -9.95 28.66 1.14
C ARG A 48 -9.27 27.50 1.88
N MET A 49 -8.21 26.93 1.32
CA MET A 49 -7.49 25.82 1.97
C MET A 49 -6.75 26.24 3.24
N VAL A 50 -6.22 27.47 3.29
CA VAL A 50 -5.60 28.03 4.50
C VAL A 50 -6.65 28.25 5.60
N ALA A 51 -7.87 28.64 5.22
CA ALA A 51 -8.98 28.85 6.15
C ALA A 51 -9.60 27.54 6.70
N MET A 52 -9.37 26.40 6.05
CA MET A 52 -9.88 25.09 6.47
C MET A 52 -9.03 24.45 7.58
N SER A 53 -9.67 23.68 8.47
CA SER A 53 -8.98 22.80 9.40
C SER A 53 -8.25 21.64 8.67
N PRO A 54 -7.28 20.96 9.30
CA PRO A 54 -6.59 19.82 8.70
C PRO A 54 -7.53 18.70 8.23
N ASP A 55 -8.62 18.44 8.97
CA ASP A 55 -9.60 17.41 8.61
C ASP A 55 -10.48 17.84 7.43
N GLU A 56 -10.90 19.10 7.40
CA GLU A 56 -11.65 19.66 6.27
C GLU A 56 -10.80 19.69 5.01
N ARG A 57 -9.52 20.04 5.10
CA ARG A 57 -8.58 19.93 3.97
C ARG A 57 -8.48 18.50 3.46
N ARG A 58 -8.35 17.51 4.35
CA ARG A 58 -8.30 16.08 3.96
C ARG A 58 -9.59 15.64 3.27
N ALA A 59 -10.75 16.01 3.80
CA ALA A 59 -12.05 15.69 3.20
C ALA A 59 -12.21 16.36 1.83
N HIS A 60 -11.81 17.63 1.71
CA HIS A 60 -11.86 18.39 0.47
C HIS A 60 -10.96 17.78 -0.62
N MET A 61 -9.73 17.39 -0.27
CA MET A 61 -8.81 16.73 -1.21
C MET A 61 -9.33 15.35 -1.65
N ARG A 62 -9.97 14.59 -0.76
CA ARG A 62 -10.63 13.31 -1.11
C ARG A 62 -11.79 13.52 -2.09
N GLN A 63 -12.63 14.51 -1.85
CA GLN A 63 -13.73 14.85 -2.75
C GLN A 63 -13.22 15.28 -4.13
N MET A 64 -12.18 16.12 -4.16
CA MET A 64 -11.54 16.56 -5.39
C MET A 64 -10.96 15.38 -6.19
N HIS A 65 -10.29 14.44 -5.53
CA HIS A 65 -9.76 13.24 -6.17
C HIS A 65 -10.88 12.35 -6.73
N ALA A 66 -11.98 12.17 -5.98
CA ALA A 66 -13.14 11.40 -6.46
C ALA A 66 -13.77 12.02 -7.72
N GLN A 67 -13.93 13.35 -7.76
CA GLN A 67 -14.44 14.07 -8.92
C GLN A 67 -13.51 13.96 -10.14
N MET A 68 -12.20 13.96 -9.91
CA MET A 68 -11.21 13.75 -10.97
C MET A 68 -11.31 12.35 -11.57
N MET A 69 -11.46 11.31 -10.73
CA MET A 69 -11.61 9.93 -11.18
C MET A 69 -12.90 9.73 -11.99
N GLU A 70 -14.02 10.29 -11.51
CA GLU A 70 -15.32 10.25 -12.19
C GLU A 70 -15.25 10.88 -13.59
N ARG A 71 -14.52 11.99 -13.73
CA ARG A 71 -14.28 12.63 -15.04
C ARG A 71 -13.40 11.80 -15.97
N MET A 72 -12.35 11.17 -15.46
CA MET A 72 -11.50 10.30 -16.29
C MET A 72 -12.24 9.06 -16.78
N GLU A 73 -13.16 8.54 -15.97
CA GLU A 73 -14.05 7.45 -16.34
C GLU A 73 -15.04 7.88 -17.43
N ALA A 74 -15.55 9.11 -17.35
CA ALA A 74 -16.46 9.69 -18.34
C ALA A 74 -15.80 10.10 -19.68
N MET A 75 -14.48 10.17 -19.77
CA MET A 75 -13.77 10.46 -21.03
C MET A 75 -13.83 9.28 -22.00
N ASP A 76 -13.94 9.57 -23.29
CA ASP A 76 -13.83 8.55 -24.33
C ASP A 76 -12.41 7.92 -24.36
N PRO A 77 -12.25 6.62 -24.71
CA PRO A 77 -10.96 5.97 -24.79
C PRO A 77 -9.90 6.69 -25.63
N GLU A 78 -10.28 7.39 -26.69
CA GLU A 78 -9.35 8.18 -27.52
C GLU A 78 -8.84 9.41 -26.75
N GLN A 79 -9.73 10.11 -26.05
CA GLN A 79 -9.39 11.26 -25.21
C GLN A 79 -8.48 10.84 -24.05
N ARG A 80 -8.76 9.69 -23.42
CA ARG A 80 -7.94 9.14 -22.34
C ARG A 80 -6.53 8.79 -22.82
N ARG A 81 -6.39 8.19 -24.01
CA ARG A 81 -5.09 7.88 -24.62
C ARG A 81 -4.28 9.15 -24.91
N ALA A 82 -4.91 10.15 -25.54
CA ALA A 82 -4.26 11.43 -25.83
C ALA A 82 -3.80 12.15 -24.55
N MET A 83 -4.60 12.08 -23.48
CA MET A 83 -4.24 12.63 -22.16
C MET A 83 -3.03 11.91 -21.56
N HIS A 84 -3.00 10.56 -21.59
CA HIS A 84 -1.85 9.79 -21.11
C HIS A 84 -0.57 10.06 -21.90
N GLU A 85 -0.66 10.23 -23.22
CA GLU A 85 0.48 10.60 -24.05
C GLU A 85 1.02 11.99 -23.72
N ARG A 86 0.14 12.99 -23.55
CA ARG A 86 0.52 14.34 -23.11
C ARG A 86 1.21 14.31 -21.73
N MET A 87 0.67 13.53 -20.79
CA MET A 87 1.25 13.37 -19.46
C MET A 87 2.63 12.70 -19.50
N ARG A 88 2.79 11.67 -20.36
CA ARG A 88 4.08 11.00 -20.56
C ARG A 88 5.13 11.94 -21.14
N ALA A 89 4.77 12.71 -22.17
CA ALA A 89 5.68 13.68 -22.79
C ALA A 89 6.08 14.80 -21.82
N MET A 90 5.14 15.26 -20.99
CA MET A 90 5.43 16.23 -19.93
C MET A 90 6.39 15.65 -18.88
N HIS A 91 6.13 14.42 -18.42
CA HIS A 91 7.01 13.74 -17.48
C HIS A 91 8.42 13.54 -18.06
N GLU A 92 8.52 13.13 -19.33
CA GLU A 92 9.82 12.94 -20.00
C GLU A 92 10.64 14.23 -20.09
N ARG A 93 9.99 15.37 -20.40
CA ARG A 93 10.65 16.69 -20.42
C ARG A 93 11.08 17.15 -19.04
N MET A 94 10.24 16.89 -18.05
CA MET A 94 10.49 17.19 -16.65
C MET A 94 11.73 16.42 -16.14
N MET A 95 11.85 15.13 -16.49
CA MET A 95 13.00 14.29 -16.16
C MET A 95 14.28 14.61 -16.96
N ALA A 96 14.16 15.41 -18.03
CA ALA A 96 15.29 15.84 -18.85
C ALA A 96 15.96 17.13 -18.33
N ASP A 97 15.38 17.82 -17.35
CA ASP A 97 15.97 19.00 -16.70
C ASP A 97 17.11 18.59 -15.75
N PRO A 98 18.37 19.03 -15.98
CA PRO A 98 19.52 18.65 -15.17
C PRO A 98 19.41 19.06 -13.69
N GLU A 99 18.83 20.24 -13.40
CA GLU A 99 18.67 20.74 -12.03
C GLU A 99 17.64 19.87 -11.28
N MET A 100 16.62 19.41 -11.99
CA MET A 100 15.63 18.49 -11.44
C MET A 100 16.21 17.09 -11.25
N ARG A 101 17.03 16.62 -12.19
CA ARG A 101 17.68 15.31 -12.11
C ARG A 101 18.65 15.22 -10.94
N GLU A 102 19.45 16.25 -10.70
CA GLU A 102 20.38 16.33 -9.57
C GLU A 102 19.65 16.34 -8.23
N ARG A 103 18.52 17.06 -8.13
CA ARG A 103 17.67 17.04 -6.93
C ARG A 103 16.95 15.70 -6.72
N MET A 104 16.53 15.02 -7.80
CA MET A 104 16.00 13.66 -7.72
C MET A 104 17.08 12.64 -7.32
N GLU A 105 18.31 12.81 -7.81
CA GLU A 105 19.48 12.00 -7.42
C GLU A 105 19.82 12.20 -5.92
N GLY A 106 19.67 13.41 -5.39
CA GLY A 106 19.76 13.70 -3.95
C GLY A 106 18.56 13.21 -3.11
N MET A 107 17.43 12.92 -3.75
CA MET A 107 16.24 12.31 -3.14
C MET A 107 16.23 10.78 -3.24
N HIS A 108 17.21 10.15 -3.90
CA HIS A 108 17.53 8.73 -3.77
C HIS A 108 18.23 8.43 -2.43
N GLY A 109 17.64 8.89 -1.33
CA GLY A 109 17.99 8.46 0.01
C GLY A 109 17.29 7.15 0.35
N ASP A 110 18.01 6.23 0.98
CA ASP A 110 17.60 4.93 1.48
C ASP A 110 16.28 4.95 2.29
N GLY A 111 15.15 4.87 1.60
CA GLY A 111 13.82 4.73 2.18
C GLY A 111 13.06 3.64 1.44
N PRO A 112 12.17 2.88 2.14
CA PRO A 112 11.63 1.65 1.62
C PRO A 112 10.84 1.91 0.33
N MET A 113 11.08 1.04 -0.65
CA MET A 113 10.37 0.98 -1.91
C MET A 113 8.92 0.59 -1.66
N ASP A 114 7.98 1.50 -1.95
CA ASP A 114 6.56 1.19 -1.94
C ASP A 114 6.21 0.35 -3.17
N HIS A 115 6.20 -0.97 -2.99
CA HIS A 115 5.52 -1.92 -3.85
C HIS A 115 4.07 -2.01 -3.36
N GLY A 116 3.20 -1.10 -3.81
CA GLY A 116 1.87 -0.98 -3.23
C GLY A 116 0.80 -0.33 -4.09
N GLN A 117 0.62 -0.78 -5.33
CA GLN A 117 -0.73 -0.75 -5.93
C GLN A 117 -0.93 -1.98 -6.81
N MET A 118 -0.76 -3.15 -6.20
CA MET A 118 -1.65 -4.26 -6.49
C MET A 118 -2.84 -4.11 -5.53
N ASP A 119 -4.03 -4.48 -5.97
CA ASP A 119 -5.24 -4.44 -5.17
C ASP A 119 -5.11 -5.39 -3.97
N HIS A 120 -4.58 -4.87 -2.85
CA HIS A 120 -4.48 -5.59 -1.57
C HIS A 120 -5.72 -5.35 -0.69
N GLY A 121 -6.83 -4.87 -1.28
CA GLY A 121 -8.06 -4.55 -0.57
C GLY A 121 -8.73 -5.76 0.08
N ASP A 122 -8.43 -6.98 -0.37
CA ASP A 122 -9.11 -8.19 0.08
C ASP A 122 -8.86 -8.55 1.54
N GLY A 123 -7.64 -8.34 2.06
CA GLY A 123 -7.31 -8.61 3.46
C GLY A 123 -8.05 -7.69 4.43
N VAL A 124 -8.09 -6.40 4.10
CA VAL A 124 -8.81 -5.38 4.88
C VAL A 124 -10.34 -5.52 4.72
N ALA A 125 -10.81 -5.86 3.51
CA ALA A 125 -12.22 -6.13 3.25
C ALA A 125 -12.70 -7.40 3.98
N MET A 126 -11.89 -8.46 4.02
CA MET A 126 -12.11 -9.66 4.84
C MET A 126 -12.22 -9.30 6.32
N GLN A 127 -11.36 -8.42 6.84
CA GLN A 127 -11.43 -7.99 8.23
C GLN A 127 -12.74 -7.25 8.55
N ARG A 128 -13.27 -6.45 7.62
CA ARG A 128 -14.59 -5.83 7.77
C ARG A 128 -15.74 -6.85 7.73
N ARG A 129 -15.61 -7.90 6.90
CA ARG A 129 -16.60 -8.98 6.77
C ARG A 129 -16.60 -9.95 7.96
N ASN A 130 -15.43 -10.26 8.52
CA ASN A 130 -15.25 -11.24 9.60
C ASN A 130 -15.40 -10.68 11.02
N ALA A 131 -15.67 -9.37 11.18
CA ALA A 131 -15.98 -8.76 12.46
C ALA A 131 -17.27 -9.31 13.14
N GLY A 132 -17.90 -10.35 12.61
CA GLY A 132 -19.09 -10.97 13.19
C GLY A 132 -19.43 -12.38 12.72
N ALA A 133 -18.52 -13.15 12.11
CA ALA A 133 -18.86 -14.47 11.58
C ALA A 133 -17.95 -15.58 12.10
N HIS A 134 -18.61 -16.60 12.66
CA HIS A 134 -18.07 -17.89 13.11
C HIS A 134 -17.28 -17.84 14.42
N ASN A 135 -18.02 -17.78 15.55
CA ASN A 135 -17.73 -18.43 16.86
C ASN A 135 -18.48 -17.77 18.04
N GLY A 136 -19.74 -17.34 17.85
CA GLY A 136 -20.58 -16.89 18.97
C GLY A 136 -20.07 -15.70 19.79
N ASP A 137 -19.10 -14.93 19.28
CA ASP A 137 -18.61 -13.74 19.95
C ASP A 137 -19.59 -12.58 19.66
N GLU A 138 -20.59 -12.44 20.54
CA GLU A 138 -21.50 -11.28 20.55
C GLU A 138 -20.71 -10.02 20.91
N ARG A 139 -20.26 -9.28 19.90
CA ARG A 139 -19.76 -7.91 20.09
C ARG A 139 -20.51 -6.91 19.22
N PRO A 140 -20.73 -5.69 19.71
CA PRO A 140 -21.57 -4.71 19.05
C PRO A 140 -20.95 -4.21 17.75
N ALA A 141 -21.80 -3.61 16.91
CA ALA A 141 -21.53 -3.08 15.58
C ALA A 141 -20.10 -2.54 15.37
N THR A 142 -19.55 -2.95 14.23
CA THR A 142 -18.22 -2.67 13.65
C THR A 142 -17.47 -1.52 14.32
N PRO A 143 -16.42 -1.78 15.13
CA PRO A 143 -15.42 -0.77 15.38
C PRO A 143 -14.83 -0.38 14.03
N ALA A 144 -14.77 0.91 13.71
CA ALA A 144 -13.92 1.37 12.62
C ALA A 144 -12.52 0.79 12.88
N VAL A 145 -12.03 -0.06 11.98
CA VAL A 145 -10.70 -0.66 12.09
C VAL A 145 -9.72 0.50 12.32
N GLY A 146 -9.03 0.50 13.45
CA GLY A 146 -8.08 1.55 13.76
C GLY A 146 -6.95 1.57 12.74
N GLN A 147 -6.31 2.73 12.57
CA GLN A 147 -5.22 2.87 11.61
C GLN A 147 -4.09 1.85 11.88
N ALA A 148 -3.81 1.56 13.14
CA ALA A 148 -2.77 0.61 13.51
C ALA A 148 -3.11 -0.82 13.06
N GLU A 149 -4.37 -1.25 13.21
CA GLU A 149 -4.86 -2.54 12.73
C GLU A 149 -4.84 -2.61 11.21
N PHE A 150 -5.18 -1.51 10.53
CA PHE A 150 -5.06 -1.42 9.08
C PHE A 150 -3.59 -1.58 8.64
N ASP A 151 -2.67 -0.85 9.26
CA ASP A 151 -1.24 -0.90 8.92
C ASP A 151 -0.63 -2.29 9.17
N ALA A 152 -1.04 -2.96 10.25
CA ALA A 152 -0.61 -4.31 10.56
C ALA A 152 -1.17 -5.33 9.55
N SER A 153 -2.46 -5.24 9.19
CA SER A 153 -3.05 -6.08 8.14
C SER A 153 -2.36 -5.85 6.79
N ALA A 154 -2.10 -4.61 6.41
CA ALA A 154 -1.41 -4.27 5.17
C ALA A 154 0.04 -4.79 5.16
N THR A 155 0.67 -4.93 6.32
CA THR A 155 2.00 -5.56 6.45
C THR A 155 1.94 -7.06 6.20
N ALA A 156 0.89 -7.75 6.66
CA ALA A 156 0.66 -9.15 6.32
C ALA A 156 0.47 -9.33 4.82
N ASP A 157 -0.31 -8.45 4.18
CA ASP A 157 -0.55 -8.50 2.73
C ASP A 157 0.75 -8.31 1.93
N ARG A 158 1.61 -7.38 2.34
CA ARG A 158 2.95 -7.21 1.73
C ARG A 158 3.83 -8.44 1.92
N PHE A 159 3.76 -9.09 3.08
CA PHE A 159 4.52 -10.32 3.36
C PHE A 159 4.07 -11.47 2.46
N HIS A 160 2.76 -11.70 2.34
CA HIS A 160 2.20 -12.71 1.45
C HIS A 160 2.50 -12.42 -0.03
N ALA A 161 2.40 -11.17 -0.46
CA ALA A 161 2.73 -10.77 -1.83
C ALA A 161 4.21 -11.00 -2.15
N ALA A 162 5.12 -10.65 -1.23
CA ALA A 162 6.55 -10.89 -1.39
C ALA A 162 6.88 -12.39 -1.46
N LEU A 163 6.23 -13.21 -0.63
CA LEU A 163 6.37 -14.67 -0.69
C LEU A 163 5.89 -15.23 -2.03
N ALA A 164 4.67 -14.91 -2.45
CA ALA A 164 4.11 -15.39 -3.72
C ALA A 164 4.91 -14.92 -4.95
N ALA A 165 5.53 -13.73 -4.88
CA ALA A 165 6.40 -13.22 -5.93
C ALA A 165 7.82 -13.81 -5.91
N GLY A 166 8.19 -14.59 -4.89
CA GLY A 166 9.57 -15.05 -4.71
C GLY A 166 10.57 -13.92 -4.41
N ASP A 167 10.11 -12.78 -3.88
CA ASP A 167 10.94 -11.63 -3.54
C ASP A 167 11.63 -11.82 -2.17
N ARG A 168 12.71 -12.60 -2.18
CA ARG A 168 13.50 -12.89 -0.97
C ARG A 168 13.97 -11.61 -0.25
N PRO A 169 14.52 -10.59 -0.93
CA PRO A 169 14.89 -9.32 -0.28
C PRO A 169 13.72 -8.63 0.42
N ALA A 170 12.53 -8.59 -0.18
CA ALA A 170 11.36 -7.98 0.45
C ALA A 170 10.91 -8.76 1.69
N VAL A 171 10.89 -10.10 1.64
CA VAL A 171 10.60 -10.94 2.82
C VAL A 171 11.63 -10.72 3.91
N GLU A 172 12.92 -10.59 3.58
CA GLU A 172 13.98 -10.32 4.54
C GLU A 172 13.79 -8.97 5.26
N VAL A 173 13.32 -7.94 4.56
CA VAL A 173 13.01 -6.63 5.13
C VAL A 173 11.78 -6.71 6.05
N LEU A 174 10.77 -7.50 5.69
CA LEU A 174 9.54 -7.63 6.48
C LEU A 174 9.74 -8.46 7.75
N LEU A 175 10.62 -9.47 7.73
CA LEU A 175 10.99 -10.27 8.91
C LEU A 175 11.99 -9.51 9.78
N LEU A 176 11.73 -9.42 11.09
CA LEU A 176 12.73 -8.94 12.06
C LEU A 176 13.97 -9.83 12.08
N PRO A 177 15.17 -9.30 12.39
CA PRO A 177 16.40 -10.09 12.41
C PRO A 177 16.35 -11.33 13.32
N ASP A 178 15.59 -11.25 14.42
CA ASP A 178 15.35 -12.30 15.41
C ASP A 178 14.02 -13.04 15.19
N ALA A 179 13.40 -12.91 14.01
CA ALA A 179 12.14 -13.57 13.72
C ALA A 179 12.25 -15.10 13.74
N VAL A 180 11.19 -15.74 14.23
CA VAL A 180 11.04 -17.21 14.28
C VAL A 180 9.91 -17.65 13.37
N VAL A 181 10.15 -18.70 12.59
CA VAL A 181 9.14 -19.38 11.77
C VAL A 181 8.85 -20.74 12.40
N LEU A 182 7.57 -21.01 12.68
CA LEU A 182 7.08 -22.24 13.27
C LEU A 182 6.16 -22.95 12.27
N GLU A 183 6.49 -24.20 11.95
CA GLU A 183 5.65 -25.00 11.07
C GLU A 183 5.78 -26.50 11.39
N GLY A 184 4.65 -27.20 11.49
CA GLY A 184 4.64 -28.67 11.61
C GLY A 184 5.44 -29.21 12.80
N GLY A 185 5.50 -28.44 13.90
CA GLY A 185 6.27 -28.77 15.10
C GLY A 185 7.77 -28.47 15.03
N ARG A 186 8.25 -27.83 13.95
CA ARG A 186 9.63 -27.35 13.80
C ARG A 186 9.71 -25.84 14.00
N HIS A 187 10.91 -25.34 14.29
CA HIS A 187 11.22 -23.92 14.30
C HIS A 187 12.43 -23.65 13.40
N GLU A 188 12.45 -22.46 12.81
CA GLU A 188 13.56 -21.92 12.02
C GLU A 188 13.78 -20.46 12.40
N SER A 189 15.03 -20.03 12.46
CA SER A 189 15.39 -18.61 12.47
C SER A 189 15.12 -17.96 11.12
N ARG A 190 15.06 -16.62 11.07
CA ARG A 190 14.99 -15.86 9.80
C ARG A 190 16.02 -16.33 8.76
N THR A 191 17.27 -16.52 9.17
CA THR A 191 18.35 -16.92 8.25
C THR A 191 18.12 -18.32 7.71
N GLU A 192 17.77 -19.29 8.57
CA GLU A 192 17.49 -20.67 8.15
C GLU A 192 16.31 -20.72 7.17
N TYR A 193 15.21 -20.04 7.52
CA TYR A 193 14.03 -19.93 6.68
C TYR A 193 14.37 -19.38 5.28
N LEU A 194 15.06 -18.24 5.22
CA LEU A 194 15.41 -17.58 3.96
C LEU A 194 16.42 -18.37 3.11
N SER A 195 17.25 -19.21 3.72
CA SER A 195 18.25 -20.02 3.04
C SER A 195 17.72 -21.35 2.50
N HIS A 196 16.66 -21.91 3.10
CA HIS A 196 16.22 -23.27 2.79
C HIS A 196 14.72 -23.38 2.48
N HIS A 197 13.86 -22.80 3.31
CA HIS A 197 12.42 -23.04 3.25
C HIS A 197 11.69 -22.07 2.31
N PHE A 198 12.11 -20.80 2.30
CA PHE A 198 11.52 -19.74 1.50
C PHE A 198 11.28 -20.12 0.03
N ALA A 199 12.25 -20.77 -0.62
CA ALA A 199 12.13 -21.12 -2.04
C ALA A 199 11.00 -22.14 -2.30
N ARG A 200 10.73 -23.03 -1.35
CA ARG A 200 9.63 -23.99 -1.42
C ARG A 200 8.29 -23.28 -1.25
N ASP A 201 8.19 -22.38 -0.27
CA ASP A 201 6.95 -21.63 -0.02
C ASP A 201 6.61 -20.72 -1.19
N ALA A 202 7.61 -20.01 -1.73
CA ALA A 202 7.43 -19.17 -2.91
C ALA A 202 6.94 -19.99 -4.10
N ALA A 203 7.55 -21.16 -4.36
CA ALA A 203 7.12 -22.05 -5.44
C ALA A 203 5.70 -22.61 -5.20
N PHE A 204 5.36 -22.93 -3.96
CA PHE A 204 4.02 -23.39 -3.60
C PHE A 204 2.96 -22.30 -3.81
N LEU A 205 3.28 -21.05 -3.46
CA LEU A 205 2.35 -19.93 -3.51
C LEU A 205 2.23 -19.26 -4.89
N ALA A 206 3.23 -19.39 -5.77
CA ALA A 206 3.27 -18.69 -7.06
C ALA A 206 2.02 -18.93 -7.94
N ASP A 207 1.49 -20.16 -7.92
CA ASP A 207 0.31 -20.55 -8.70
C ASP A 207 -0.88 -20.97 -7.80
N ALA A 208 -0.80 -20.67 -6.51
CA ALA A 208 -1.82 -21.07 -5.55
C ALA A 208 -3.11 -20.28 -5.75
N ALA A 209 -4.22 -20.98 -6.00
CA ALA A 209 -5.55 -20.41 -5.84
C ALA A 209 -5.89 -20.35 -4.34
N VAL A 210 -5.68 -19.19 -3.73
CA VAL A 210 -5.93 -18.94 -2.31
C VAL A 210 -7.36 -18.43 -2.12
N GLU A 211 -8.18 -19.19 -1.39
CA GLU A 211 -9.49 -18.76 -0.91
C GLU A 211 -9.37 -18.36 0.57
N PRO A 212 -9.39 -17.07 0.92
CA PRO A 212 -9.34 -16.67 2.32
C PRO A 212 -10.65 -17.01 3.02
N LEU A 213 -10.58 -17.55 4.25
CA LEU A 213 -11.73 -18.01 5.02
C LEU A 213 -11.96 -17.17 6.27
N PHE A 214 -10.90 -16.90 7.02
CA PHE A 214 -10.92 -16.10 8.23
C PHE A 214 -9.75 -15.12 8.24
N ARG A 215 -9.98 -13.93 8.78
CA ARG A 215 -8.90 -13.00 9.15
C ARG A 215 -9.34 -12.10 10.29
N ARG A 216 -8.46 -11.93 11.28
CA ARG A 216 -8.60 -10.95 12.36
C ARG A 216 -7.24 -10.35 12.69
N THR A 217 -7.19 -9.03 12.71
CA THR A 217 -6.02 -8.27 13.18
C THR A 217 -6.31 -7.70 14.55
N THR A 218 -5.35 -7.78 15.45
CA THR A 218 -5.39 -7.15 16.78
C THR A 218 -4.11 -6.38 17.01
N VAL A 219 -4.21 -5.20 17.61
CA VAL A 219 -3.07 -4.38 18.02
C VAL A 219 -3.15 -4.17 19.53
N ALA A 220 -2.00 -4.29 20.20
CA ALA A 220 -1.84 -4.03 21.62
C ALA A 220 -0.50 -3.31 21.85
N GLY A 221 -0.54 -1.98 21.95
CA GLY A 221 0.66 -1.15 22.10
C GLY A 221 1.57 -1.25 20.87
N ASP A 222 2.80 -1.71 21.07
CA ASP A 222 3.81 -1.92 20.03
C ASP A 222 3.81 -3.34 19.44
N ALA A 223 2.85 -4.18 19.84
CA ALA A 223 2.64 -5.51 19.29
C ALA A 223 1.35 -5.58 18.46
N ALA A 224 1.36 -6.40 17.41
CA ALA A 224 0.18 -6.74 16.64
C ALA A 224 0.19 -8.22 16.27
N TRP A 225 -0.98 -8.79 15.99
CA TRP A 225 -1.06 -10.09 15.36
C TRP A 225 -2.20 -10.17 14.36
N VAL A 226 -1.94 -10.87 13.26
CA VAL A 226 -2.92 -11.21 12.22
C VAL A 226 -3.11 -12.71 12.27
N ALA A 227 -4.30 -13.14 12.67
CA ALA A 227 -4.70 -14.53 12.62
C ALA A 227 -5.57 -14.74 11.38
N SER A 228 -5.23 -15.73 10.54
CA SER A 228 -5.98 -16.04 9.33
C SER A 228 -6.10 -17.54 9.08
N THR A 229 -7.15 -17.91 8.36
CA THR A 229 -7.23 -19.22 7.70
C THR A 229 -7.56 -19.03 6.23
N GLN A 230 -7.02 -19.90 5.40
CA GLN A 230 -7.29 -19.93 3.96
C GLN A 230 -7.33 -21.36 3.45
N ARG A 231 -8.07 -21.58 2.36
CA ARG A 231 -8.02 -22.81 1.59
C ARG A 231 -7.08 -22.62 0.40
N ILE A 232 -6.19 -23.58 0.20
CA ILE A 232 -5.27 -23.65 -0.94
C ILE A 232 -5.38 -25.04 -1.55
N GLY A 233 -6.04 -25.14 -2.71
CA GLY A 233 -6.47 -26.44 -3.24
C GLY A 233 -7.38 -27.16 -2.24
N ASP A 234 -7.04 -28.39 -1.87
CA ASP A 234 -7.79 -29.20 -0.91
C ASP A 234 -7.32 -29.02 0.55
N ALA A 235 -6.31 -28.19 0.80
CA ALA A 235 -5.74 -27.98 2.13
C ALA A 235 -6.35 -26.75 2.83
N GLU A 236 -6.71 -26.88 4.10
CA GLU A 236 -6.99 -25.74 4.96
C GLU A 236 -5.72 -25.35 5.72
N MET A 237 -5.32 -24.10 5.57
CA MET A 237 -4.13 -23.53 6.20
C MET A 237 -4.55 -22.56 7.30
N ALA A 238 -3.87 -22.61 8.43
CA ALA A 238 -3.99 -21.62 9.50
C ALA A 238 -2.66 -20.89 9.70
N GLU A 239 -2.75 -19.58 9.85
CA GLU A 239 -1.62 -18.67 10.04
C GLU A 239 -1.82 -17.77 11.25
N LEU A 240 -0.74 -17.55 11.99
CA LEU A 240 -0.60 -16.44 12.92
C LEU A 240 0.69 -15.69 12.61
N LEU A 241 0.56 -14.43 12.17
CA LEU A 241 1.68 -13.50 12.08
C LEU A 241 1.69 -12.62 13.33
N VAL A 242 2.78 -12.66 14.09
CA VAL A 242 3.03 -11.72 15.19
C VAL A 242 3.99 -10.66 14.70
N MET A 243 3.68 -9.40 14.98
CA MET A 243 4.43 -8.24 14.51
C MET A 243 4.80 -7.31 15.67
N LYS A 244 5.90 -6.59 15.48
CA LYS A 244 6.35 -5.51 16.37
C LYS A 244 6.43 -4.21 15.58
N ARG A 245 6.04 -3.11 16.20
CA ARG A 245 6.19 -1.76 15.66
C ARG A 245 7.65 -1.32 15.78
N THR A 246 8.24 -0.93 14.67
CA THR A 246 9.57 -0.32 14.58
C THR A 246 9.44 1.11 14.04
N PRO A 247 10.52 1.93 14.06
CA PRO A 247 10.51 3.25 13.42
C PRO A 247 10.16 3.20 11.92
N GLU A 248 10.45 2.08 11.25
CA GLU A 248 10.19 1.83 9.83
C GLU A 248 8.78 1.27 9.56
N GLY A 249 7.98 1.02 10.61
CA GLY A 249 6.64 0.44 10.51
C GLY A 249 6.54 -0.92 11.21
N TRP A 250 5.50 -1.68 10.89
CA TRP A 250 5.35 -3.04 11.43
C TRP A 250 6.33 -4.00 10.73
N ARG A 251 6.95 -4.88 11.52
CA ARG A 251 7.78 -5.99 11.03
C ARG A 251 7.35 -7.28 11.72
N VAL A 252 7.44 -8.39 11.00
CA VAL A 252 7.04 -9.72 11.47
C VAL A 252 8.09 -10.27 12.43
N ALA A 253 7.69 -10.54 13.66
CA ALA A 253 8.50 -11.11 14.74
C ALA A 253 8.35 -12.63 14.82
N ALA A 254 7.17 -13.16 14.49
CA ALA A 254 6.97 -14.61 14.42
C ALA A 254 5.94 -14.98 13.36
N VAL A 255 6.15 -16.12 12.74
CA VAL A 255 5.22 -16.78 11.83
C VAL A 255 4.87 -18.14 12.42
N HIS A 256 3.59 -18.45 12.50
CA HIS A 256 3.13 -19.81 12.77
C HIS A 256 2.24 -20.27 11.63
N TRP A 257 2.60 -21.40 11.02
CA TRP A 257 1.81 -22.07 9.99
C TRP A 257 1.46 -23.48 10.41
N SER A 258 0.22 -23.86 10.13
CA SER A 258 -0.25 -25.23 10.25
C SER A 258 -1.23 -25.54 9.14
N SER A 259 -1.38 -26.82 8.83
CA SER A 259 -2.34 -27.32 7.86
C SER A 259 -3.24 -28.36 8.49
N GLY A 260 -4.54 -28.28 8.16
CA GLY A 260 -5.54 -29.32 8.40
C GLY A 260 -5.76 -30.15 7.14
N ARG A 261 -6.32 -31.34 7.33
CA ARG A 261 -6.94 -32.15 6.28
C ARG A 261 -8.43 -32.25 6.52
#